data_AF-A0A060HMX9-F1
#
_entry.id   AF-A0A060HMX9-F1
#
_cell.length_a   1.000
_cell.length_b   1.000
_cell.length_c   1.000
_cell.angle_alpha   90.00
_cell.angle_beta   90.00
_cell.angle_gamma   90.00
#
_symmetry.space_group_name_H-M   'P 1'
#
loop_
_entity.id
_entity.type
_entity.pdbx_description
1 polymer ?
#
loop_
_entity_poly.entity_id
_entity_poly.type
_entity_poly.pdbx_seq_one_letter_code
_entity_poly.pdbx_strand_id
1 'polypeptide(L)' 'MMITKNTDPYKMKKCVTCKRDIALNERYFAYPLSLQQMCLGCAEKEIPKTIEALQKDLEKIKQAKATTAG' A
#
# COMPACT_ATOMS: atom_id res chain seq x y z
N MET A 1 3.44 7.57 10.03
CA MET A 1 2.87 8.28 8.87
C MET A 1 3.23 7.49 7.61
N MET A 2 2.26 7.08 6.78
CA MET A 2 2.51 6.21 5.60
C MET A 2 2.99 6.95 4.35
N ILE A 3 3.12 8.28 4.45
CA ILE A 3 3.70 9.14 3.43
C ILE A 3 5.11 9.49 3.87
N THR A 4 6.09 9.15 3.05
CA THR A 4 7.52 9.32 3.32
C THR A 4 8.12 10.21 2.24
N LYS A 5 9.08 11.05 2.61
CA LYS A 5 9.88 11.83 1.65
C LYS A 5 11.11 11.01 1.25
N ASN A 6 11.42 10.92 -0.04
CA ASN A 6 12.68 10.33 -0.47
C ASN A 6 13.83 11.27 -0.08
N THR A 7 14.62 10.88 0.90
CA THR A 7 15.80 11.63 1.36
C THR A 7 17.11 10.90 1.05
N ASP A 8 17.04 9.77 0.35
CA ASP A 8 18.20 8.92 0.06
C ASP A 8 18.64 9.14 -1.40
N PRO A 9 19.78 9.82 -1.63
CA PRO A 9 20.28 10.08 -2.99
C PRO A 9 20.91 8.86 -3.65
N TYR A 10 21.21 7.80 -2.89
CA TYR A 10 21.86 6.59 -3.40
C TYR A 10 20.86 5.47 -3.69
N LYS A 11 19.69 5.50 -3.03
CA LYS A 11 18.65 4.50 -3.19
C LYS A 11 17.62 4.94 -4.22
N MET A 12 17.71 4.38 -5.42
CA MET A 12 16.65 4.51 -6.42
C MET A 12 15.36 3.90 -5.89
N LYS A 13 14.36 4.76 -5.68
CA LYS A 13 13.01 4.38 -5.27
C LYS A 13 12.12 4.35 -6.49
N LYS A 14 11.29 3.33 -6.63
CA LYS A 14 10.45 3.13 -7.82
C LYS A 14 9.03 2.79 -7.41
N CYS A 15 8.06 3.41 -8.08
CA CYS A 15 6.67 3.09 -7.89
C CYS A 15 6.39 1.66 -8.35
N VAL A 16 5.87 0.82 -7.48
CA VAL A 16 5.56 -0.58 -7.80
C VAL A 16 4.49 -0.72 -8.90
N THR A 17 3.58 0.26 -9.02
CA THR A 17 2.45 0.23 -9.96
C THR A 17 2.85 0.75 -11.34
N CYS A 18 3.26 2.02 -11.45
CA CYS A 18 3.55 2.64 -12.75
C CYS A 18 5.02 2.55 -13.18
N LYS A 19 5.89 1.94 -12.34
CA LYS A 19 7.33 1.79 -12.62
C LYS A 19 8.05 3.13 -12.89
N ARG A 20 7.49 4.25 -12.46
CA ARG A 20 8.19 5.55 -12.45
C ARG A 20 9.16 5.60 -11.28
N ASP A 21 10.29 6.26 -11.47
CA ASP A 21 11.22 6.60 -10.39
C ASP A 21 10.65 7.70 -9.48
N ILE A 22 10.86 7.54 -8.17
CA ILE A 22 10.49 8.49 -7.13
C ILE A 22 11.74 9.32 -6.86
N ALA A 23 11.73 10.56 -7.33
CA ALA A 23 12.90 11.43 -7.31
C ALA A 23 13.35 11.76 -5.87
N LEU A 24 14.60 12.20 -5.72
CA LEU A 24 15.06 12.77 -4.46
C LEU A 24 14.16 13.96 -4.08
N ASN A 25 13.82 14.06 -2.81
CA ASN A 25 12.85 14.99 -2.22
C ASN A 25 11.38 14.78 -2.58
N GLU A 26 11.04 13.80 -3.42
CA GLU A 26 9.64 13.48 -3.72
C GLU A 26 8.97 12.72 -2.56
N ARG A 27 7.71 13.05 -2.27
CA ARG A 27 6.90 12.29 -1.31
C ARG A 27 6.25 11.10 -2.00
N TYR A 28 6.25 9.96 -1.33
CA TYR A 28 5.66 8.73 -1.82
C TYR A 28 4.94 7.99 -0.68
N PHE A 29 4.01 7.12 -1.06
CA PHE A 29 3.31 6.25 -0.13
C PHE A 29 4.08 4.94 0.05
N ALA A 30 4.24 4.50 1.30
CA ALA A 30 4.87 3.24 1.63
C ALA A 30 3.91 2.38 2.46
N TYR A 31 3.57 1.20 1.96
CA TYR A 31 2.80 0.24 2.74
C TYR A 31 3.66 -0.28 3.91
N PRO A 32 3.17 -0.21 5.17
CA PRO A 32 3.95 -0.61 6.34
C PRO A 32 4.40 -2.08 6.32
N LEU A 33 3.59 -2.96 5.72
CA LEU A 33 3.80 -4.41 5.78
C LEU A 33 4.58 -4.98 4.59
N SER A 34 4.48 -4.36 3.41
CA SER A 34 5.05 -4.92 2.18
C SER A 34 6.32 -4.22 1.71
N LEU A 35 6.74 -3.14 2.39
CA LEU A 35 7.84 -2.25 1.98
C LEU A 35 7.68 -1.70 0.54
N GLN A 36 6.50 -1.87 -0.06
CA GLN A 36 6.20 -1.42 -1.40
C GLN A 36 6.07 0.09 -1.39
N GLN A 37 6.74 0.71 -2.36
CA GLN A 37 6.79 2.14 -2.53
C GLN A 37 5.94 2.51 -3.73
N MET A 38 5.07 3.49 -3.57
CA MET A 38 4.13 3.90 -4.61
C MET A 38 4.08 5.41 -4.68
N CYS A 39 4.11 5.98 -5.89
CA CYS A 39 3.91 7.42 -6.04
C CYS A 39 2.50 7.80 -5.59
N LEU A 40 2.32 9.04 -5.13
CA LEU A 40 1.04 9.46 -4.53
C LEU A 40 -0.15 9.31 -5.49
N GLY A 41 0.03 9.57 -6.79
CA GLY A 41 -1.04 9.42 -7.78
C GLY A 41 -1.45 7.98 -8.05
N CYS A 42 -0.54 7.01 -7.94
CA CYS A 42 -0.93 5.59 -7.95
C CYS A 42 -1.58 5.20 -6.62
N ALA A 43 -1.07 5.72 -5.51
CA ALA A 43 -1.59 5.42 -4.18
C ALA A 43 -3.05 5.87 -4.02
N GLU A 44 -3.39 7.05 -4.51
CA GLU A 44 -4.77 7.55 -4.51
C GLU A 44 -5.76 6.60 -5.20
N LYS A 45 -5.32 5.90 -6.26
CA LYS A 45 -6.15 4.95 -7.02
C LYS A 45 -6.19 3.55 -6.40
N GLU A 46 -5.10 3.12 -5.79
CA GLU A 46 -4.93 1.75 -5.28
C GLU A 46 -5.39 1.58 -3.83
N ILE A 47 -5.32 2.62 -3.01
CA ILE A 47 -5.77 2.58 -1.61
C ILE A 47 -7.25 2.18 -1.50
N PRO A 48 -8.21 2.78 -2.24
CA PRO A 48 -9.62 2.41 -2.14
C PRO A 48 -9.88 0.94 -2.51
N LYS A 49 -9.23 0.44 -3.57
CA LYS A 49 -9.34 -0.95 -4.00
C LYS A 49 -8.82 -1.91 -2.94
N THR A 50 -7.69 -1.54 -2.32
CA THR A 50 -7.09 -2.32 -1.23
C THR A 50 -8.01 -2.36 -0.02
N ILE A 51 -8.63 -1.23 0.36
CA ILE A 51 -9.59 -1.17 1.46
C ILE A 51 -10.78 -2.09 1.19
N GLU A 52 -11.35 -2.05 -0.02
CA GLU A 52 -12.49 -2.91 -0.39
C GLU A 52 -12.12 -4.39 -0.31
N ALA A 53 -10.94 -4.77 -0.81
CA ALA A 53 -10.45 -6.15 -0.72
C ALA A 53 -10.26 -6.60 0.74
N LEU A 54 -9.63 -5.77 1.56
CA LEU A 54 -9.42 -6.04 2.98
C LEU A 54 -10.73 -6.15 3.75
N GLN A 55 -11.75 -5.34 3.42
CA GLN A 55 -13.07 -5.45 4.01
C GLN A 55 -13.73 -6.79 3.70
N LYS A 56 -13.70 -7.22 2.43
CA LYS A 56 -14.23 -8.54 2.02
C LYS A 56 -13.50 -9.69 2.70
N ASP A 57 -12.19 -9.60 2.85
CA ASP A 57 -11.42 -10.63 3.54
C ASP A 57 -11.75 -10.67 5.05
N LEU A 58 -11.95 -9.52 5.69
CA LEU A 58 -12.43 -9.45 7.07
C LEU A 58 -13.81 -10.08 7.24
N GLU A 59 -14.73 -9.90 6.29
CA GLU A 59 -16.04 -10.55 6.31
C GLU A 59 -15.93 -12.07 6.21
N LYS A 60 -15.10 -12.58 5.29
CA LYS A 60 -14.83 -14.03 5.16
C LYS A 60 -14.23 -14.62 6.43
N ILE A 61 -13.31 -13.91 7.08
CA ILE A 61 -12.72 -14.34 8.36
C ILE A 61 -13.80 -14.43 9.45
N LYS A 62 -14.71 -13.47 9.52
CA LYS A 62 -15.83 -13.50 10.48
C LYS A 62 -16.76 -14.68 10.22
N GLN A 63 -17.10 -14.95 8.96
CA GLN A 63 -17.92 -16.11 8.58
C GLN A 63 -17.23 -17.42 8.96
N ALA A 64 -15.94 -17.57 8.64
CA ALA A 64 -15.17 -18.76 8.98
C ALA A 64 -15.14 -19.03 10.50
N LYS A 65 -15.02 -17.99 11.32
CA LYS A 65 -15.09 -18.08 12.79
C LYS A 65 -16.49 -18.44 13.30
N ALA A 66 -17.55 -17.99 12.63
CA ALA A 66 -18.92 -18.32 13.03
C ALA A 66 -19.28 -19.78 12.76
N THR A 67 -18.79 -20.35 11.64
CA THR A 67 -19.06 -21.76 11.27
C THR A 67 -18.29 -22.78 12.13
N THR A 68 -17.19 -22.38 12.78
CA THR A 68 -16.41 -23.26 13.66
C THR A 68 -16.87 -23.25 15.12
N ALA A 69 -17.85 -22.42 15.47
CA ALA A 69 -18.40 -22.31 16.83
C ALA A 69 -19.77 -22.99 17.01
N GLY A 70 -20.25 -23.72 15.99
CA GLY A 70 -21.53 -24.45 15.98
C GLY A 70 -21.35 -25.95 15.83
#